data_AF-A0A2A2EF21-F1
#
_entry.id   AF-A0A2A2EF21-F1
#
_cell.length_a   1.000
_cell.length_b   1.000
_cell.length_c   1.000
_cell.angle_alpha   90.00
_cell.angle_beta   90.00
_cell.angle_gamma   90.00
#
_symmetry.space_group_name_H-M   'P 1'
#
loop_
_entity.id
_entity.type
_entity.pdbx_description
1 polymer ?
#
loop_
_entity_poly.entity_id
_entity_poly.type
_entity_poly.pdbx_seq_one_letter_code
_entity_poly.pdbx_strand_id
1 'polypeptide(L)'
;MTASNEHPMPAETGEPEPPRLSHALAPVELGPITVPTPVMLSPMAGVTNWPFRVLCAEYGPDGLYVAEMITARALVARNPKALRLCRFAPAEHPRSLQLYGVNPSIVEQAAHIVVDEDMADHIDLNFGCPVPKVTRRGGGSALPWKTDLYQEIIRRVVRVCEPAGIPVTAKFRVGIDDAHVTFHEAAGGGGTGAAQ
;
A
#
# COMPACT_ATOMS: atom_id res chain seq x y z
N MET A 1 -20.83 -33.56 -50.27
CA MET A 1 -21.73 -33.14 -49.17
C MET A 1 -20.87 -32.80 -47.97
N THR A 2 -20.62 -31.52 -47.73
CA THR A 2 -20.06 -31.02 -46.46
C THR A 2 -20.95 -29.87 -46.04
N ALA A 3 -21.85 -30.13 -45.09
CA ALA A 3 -22.73 -29.11 -44.53
C ALA A 3 -21.92 -28.25 -43.56
N SER A 4 -21.87 -26.95 -43.84
CA SER A 4 -21.36 -25.92 -42.94
C SER A 4 -22.23 -25.88 -41.69
N ASN A 5 -21.65 -26.08 -40.52
CA ASN A 5 -22.35 -26.00 -39.25
C ASN A 5 -22.06 -24.63 -38.63
N GLU A 6 -22.78 -23.60 -39.06
CA GLU A 6 -22.74 -22.29 -38.42
C GLU A 6 -23.73 -22.28 -37.24
N HIS A 7 -23.19 -22.17 -36.03
CA HIS A 7 -23.97 -21.96 -34.82
C HIS A 7 -24.20 -20.46 -34.66
N PRO A 8 -25.45 -19.95 -34.66
CA PRO A 8 -25.69 -18.53 -34.48
C PRO A 8 -25.30 -18.12 -33.05
N MET A 9 -24.54 -17.02 -32.95
CA MET A 9 -24.28 -16.38 -31.65
C MET A 9 -25.60 -15.83 -31.09
N PRO A 10 -25.88 -16.06 -29.79
CA PRO A 10 -27.08 -15.50 -29.18
C PRO A 10 -27.03 -13.97 -29.23
N ALA A 11 -28.19 -13.37 -29.48
CA ALA A 11 -28.36 -11.92 -29.52
C ALA A 11 -27.85 -11.27 -28.23
N GLU A 12 -27.13 -10.16 -28.37
CA GLU A 12 -26.66 -9.31 -27.27
C GLU A 12 -27.85 -8.89 -26.41
N THR A 13 -28.03 -9.59 -25.29
CA THR A 13 -28.86 -9.08 -24.20
C THR A 13 -28.17 -7.83 -23.66
N GLY A 14 -28.85 -6.69 -23.78
CA GLY A 14 -28.31 -5.39 -23.42
C GLY A 14 -27.60 -5.43 -22.07
N GLU A 15 -26.37 -4.91 -22.04
CA GLU A 15 -25.56 -4.91 -20.83
C GLU A 15 -26.37 -4.28 -19.69
N PRO A 16 -26.48 -4.96 -18.53
CA PRO A 16 -27.18 -4.39 -17.39
C PRO A 16 -26.52 -3.06 -17.03
N GLU A 17 -27.33 -1.99 -16.92
CA GLU A 17 -26.86 -0.68 -16.52
C GLU A 17 -26.08 -0.83 -15.19
N PRO A 18 -24.81 -0.36 -15.11
CA PRO A 18 -24.01 -0.55 -13.93
C PRO A 18 -24.72 0.07 -12.73
N PRO A 19 -24.71 -0.60 -11.56
CA PRO A 19 -25.38 -0.09 -10.38
C PRO A 19 -24.88 1.32 -10.06
N ARG A 20 -25.77 2.31 -10.16
CA ARG A 20 -25.48 3.67 -9.75
C ARG A 20 -25.33 3.69 -8.24
N LEU A 21 -24.11 3.93 -7.76
CA LEU A 21 -23.84 4.18 -6.35
C LEU A 21 -24.71 5.36 -5.90
N SER A 22 -25.52 5.15 -4.87
CA SER A 22 -26.46 6.18 -4.36
C SER A 22 -25.74 7.42 -3.83
N HIS A 23 -24.45 7.31 -3.56
CA HIS A 23 -23.57 8.38 -3.14
C HIS A 23 -22.21 8.16 -3.79
N ALA A 24 -21.71 9.14 -4.55
CA ALA A 24 -20.31 9.14 -4.96
C ALA A 24 -19.44 9.33 -3.70
N LEU A 25 -18.54 8.39 -3.44
CA LEU A 25 -17.55 8.57 -2.38
C LEU A 25 -16.59 9.68 -2.80
N ALA A 26 -16.23 10.57 -1.87
CA ALA A 26 -15.27 11.63 -2.15
C ALA A 26 -13.88 11.02 -2.48
N PRO A 27 -13.10 11.67 -3.35
CA PRO A 27 -11.70 11.32 -3.57
C PRO A 27 -10.90 11.27 -2.27
N VAL A 28 -9.84 10.46 -2.25
CA VAL A 28 -8.87 10.44 -1.14
C VAL A 28 -7.66 11.27 -1.53
N GLU A 29 -7.33 12.26 -0.72
CA GLU A 29 -6.12 13.07 -0.86
C GLU A 29 -4.99 12.51 0.01
N LEU A 30 -3.87 12.17 -0.62
CA LEU A 30 -2.63 11.71 0.01
C LEU A 30 -1.54 12.72 -0.28
N GLY A 31 -1.58 13.87 0.41
CA GLY A 31 -0.67 14.99 0.11
C GLY A 31 -0.86 15.47 -1.34
N PRO A 32 0.16 15.40 -2.22
CA PRO A 32 0.03 15.82 -3.62
C PRO A 32 -0.66 14.77 -4.52
N ILE A 33 -0.99 13.58 -4.01
CA ILE A 33 -1.62 12.51 -4.78
C ILE A 33 -3.11 12.51 -4.51
N THR A 34 -3.91 12.73 -5.54
CA THR A 34 -5.36 12.50 -5.50
C THR A 34 -5.68 11.10 -6.00
N VAL A 35 -6.50 10.36 -5.27
CA VAL A 35 -7.07 9.08 -5.68
C VAL A 35 -8.56 9.31 -6.00
N PRO A 36 -8.93 9.53 -7.28
CA PRO A 36 -10.28 9.99 -7.64
C PRO A 36 -11.36 8.97 -7.28
N THR A 37 -11.10 7.70 -7.54
CA THR A 37 -11.95 6.60 -7.07
C THR A 37 -11.34 6.05 -5.79
N PRO A 38 -11.95 6.22 -4.60
CA PRO A 38 -11.34 5.91 -3.30
C PRO A 38 -11.30 4.40 -3.01
N VAL A 39 -10.63 3.68 -3.91
CA VAL A 39 -10.42 2.24 -3.93
C VAL A 39 -8.92 2.02 -4.00
N MET A 40 -8.42 1.19 -3.11
CA MET A 40 -7.00 0.86 -3.02
C MET A 40 -6.82 -0.65 -3.11
N LEU A 41 -5.98 -1.12 -4.03
CA LEU A 41 -5.57 -2.52 -4.04
C LEU A 41 -4.57 -2.76 -2.92
N SER A 42 -4.98 -3.57 -1.94
CA SER A 42 -4.13 -3.90 -0.79
C SER A 42 -2.86 -4.62 -1.22
N PRO A 43 -1.72 -4.36 -0.57
CA PRO A 43 -0.49 -5.10 -0.81
C PRO A 43 -0.63 -6.55 -0.36
N MET A 44 -0.34 -7.49 -1.26
CA MET A 44 -0.46 -8.93 -1.02
C MET A 44 0.78 -9.64 -1.56
N ALA A 45 1.62 -10.16 -0.65
CA ALA A 45 2.84 -10.86 -1.01
C ALA A 45 2.57 -12.08 -1.91
N GLY A 46 3.27 -12.16 -3.03
CA GLY A 46 3.09 -13.14 -4.09
C GLY A 46 1.96 -12.85 -5.08
N VAL A 47 1.18 -11.79 -4.87
CA VAL A 47 -0.01 -11.48 -5.68
C VAL A 47 0.13 -10.12 -6.38
N THR A 48 0.35 -9.03 -5.64
CA THR A 48 0.37 -7.66 -6.20
C THR A 48 1.71 -7.30 -6.86
N ASN A 49 2.22 -8.19 -7.71
CA ASN A 49 3.32 -7.90 -8.63
C ASN A 49 2.89 -6.92 -9.74
N TRP A 50 3.85 -6.32 -10.44
CA TRP A 50 3.54 -5.27 -11.43
C TRP A 50 2.60 -5.73 -12.55
N PRO A 51 2.70 -6.96 -13.12
CA PRO A 51 1.74 -7.38 -14.15
C PRO A 51 0.30 -7.45 -13.61
N PHE A 52 0.12 -7.95 -12.39
CA PHE A 52 -1.21 -8.01 -11.77
C PHE A 52 -1.77 -6.61 -11.50
N ARG A 53 -0.94 -5.67 -11.03
CA ARG A 53 -1.39 -4.29 -10.79
C ARG A 53 -1.78 -3.58 -12.09
N VAL A 54 -1.04 -3.78 -13.18
CA VAL A 54 -1.41 -3.28 -14.51
C VAL A 54 -2.78 -3.82 -14.92
N LEU A 55 -3.00 -5.13 -14.81
CA LEU A 55 -4.30 -5.72 -15.11
C LEU A 55 -5.42 -5.12 -14.25
N CYS A 56 -5.20 -4.90 -12.95
CA CYS A 56 -6.22 -4.26 -12.11
C CYS A 56 -6.50 -2.81 -12.54
N ALA A 57 -5.45 -2.05 -12.90
CA ALA A 57 -5.58 -0.67 -13.37
C ALA A 57 -6.36 -0.55 -14.68
N GLU A 58 -6.33 -1.57 -15.56
CA GLU A 58 -7.18 -1.60 -16.77
C GLU A 58 -8.67 -1.58 -16.46
N TYR A 59 -9.09 -2.11 -15.30
CA TYR A 59 -10.50 -2.14 -14.86
C TYR A 59 -10.84 -1.06 -13.83
N GLY A 60 -9.84 -0.35 -13.30
CA GLY A 60 -10.01 0.68 -12.27
C GLY A 60 -8.92 1.76 -12.35
N PRO A 61 -8.80 2.49 -13.47
CA PRO A 61 -7.65 3.37 -13.71
C PRO A 61 -7.46 4.46 -12.65
N ASP A 62 -8.54 4.84 -11.96
CA ASP A 62 -8.56 5.92 -10.97
C ASP A 62 -8.35 5.45 -9.51
N GLY A 63 -7.96 4.19 -9.31
CA GLY A 63 -7.63 3.63 -8.00
C GLY A 63 -6.13 3.73 -7.64
N LEU A 64 -5.79 3.40 -6.40
CA LEU A 64 -4.40 3.31 -5.95
C LEU A 64 -3.94 1.85 -5.83
N TYR A 65 -2.79 1.52 -6.43
CA TYR A 65 -2.29 0.15 -6.50
C TYR A 65 -1.01 -0.02 -5.70
N VAL A 66 -1.09 -0.68 -4.54
CA VAL A 66 0.08 -0.83 -3.64
C VAL A 66 0.86 -2.10 -3.98
N ALA A 67 2.16 -1.93 -4.24
CA ALA A 67 3.08 -3.03 -4.50
C ALA A 67 3.22 -3.98 -3.30
N GLU A 68 3.76 -5.18 -3.55
CA GLU A 68 4.03 -6.14 -2.48
C GLU A 68 4.89 -5.55 -1.35
N MET A 69 4.70 -6.08 -0.14
CA MET A 69 5.48 -5.67 1.04
C MET A 69 6.98 -5.96 0.84
N ILE A 70 7.79 -4.91 0.89
CA ILE A 70 9.25 -4.97 0.83
C ILE A 70 9.83 -4.81 2.24
N THR A 71 10.68 -5.75 2.64
CA THR A 71 11.36 -5.63 3.93
C THR A 71 12.50 -4.62 3.81
N ALA A 72 12.50 -3.57 4.63
CA ALA A 72 13.50 -2.50 4.64
C ALA A 72 14.95 -3.05 4.70
N ARG A 73 15.19 -4.05 5.56
CA ARG A 73 16.51 -4.70 5.66
C ARG A 73 16.97 -5.32 4.33
N ALA A 74 16.07 -5.96 3.58
CA ALA A 74 16.44 -6.56 2.31
C ALA A 74 16.68 -5.51 1.22
N LEU A 75 15.94 -4.39 1.25
CA LEU A 75 16.18 -3.27 0.35
C LEU A 75 17.53 -2.61 0.62
N VAL A 76 17.85 -2.31 1.88
CA VAL A 76 19.16 -1.78 2.31
C VAL A 76 20.30 -2.72 1.93
N ALA A 77 20.10 -4.04 2.08
CA ALA A 77 21.07 -5.05 1.66
C ALA A 77 21.13 -5.28 0.14
N ARG A 78 20.43 -4.46 -0.67
CA ARG A 78 20.34 -4.58 -2.14
C ARG A 78 19.97 -5.99 -2.60
N ASN A 79 19.12 -6.67 -1.85
CA ASN A 79 18.72 -8.02 -2.18
C ASN A 79 18.00 -8.03 -3.55
N PRO A 80 18.40 -8.89 -4.51
CA PRO A 80 17.81 -8.88 -5.85
C PRO A 80 16.30 -9.11 -5.87
N LYS A 81 15.77 -9.91 -4.93
CA LYS A 81 14.32 -10.13 -4.81
C LYS A 81 13.62 -8.87 -4.31
N ALA A 82 14.18 -8.16 -3.33
CA ALA A 82 13.60 -6.90 -2.86
C ALA A 82 13.58 -5.84 -3.97
N LEU A 83 14.69 -5.65 -4.68
CA LEU A 83 14.77 -4.73 -5.81
C LEU A 83 13.77 -5.09 -6.93
N ARG A 84 13.56 -6.38 -7.18
CA ARG A 84 12.53 -6.84 -8.13
C ARG A 84 11.11 -6.49 -7.68
N LEU A 85 10.82 -6.58 -6.38
CA LEU A 85 9.50 -6.23 -5.83
C LEU A 85 9.23 -4.73 -5.90
N CYS A 86 10.26 -3.88 -5.89
CA CYS A 86 10.13 -2.44 -6.08
C CYS A 86 9.92 -2.01 -7.55
N ARG A 87 9.81 -2.95 -8.50
CA ARG A 87 9.61 -2.61 -9.91
C ARG A 87 8.15 -2.24 -10.20
N PHE A 88 7.99 -1.23 -11.02
CA PHE A 88 6.73 -0.76 -11.57
C PHE A 88 6.79 -0.81 -13.10
N ALA A 89 5.64 -1.00 -13.75
CA ALA A 89 5.52 -0.81 -15.18
C ALA A 89 5.56 0.68 -15.52
N PRO A 90 5.99 1.08 -16.74
CA PRO A 90 6.01 2.48 -17.15
C PRO A 90 4.66 3.21 -17.07
N ALA A 91 3.55 2.47 -17.16
CA ALA A 91 2.19 3.01 -17.08
C ALA A 91 1.67 3.17 -15.64
N GLU A 92 2.36 2.62 -14.64
CA GLU A 92 1.91 2.75 -13.25
C GLU A 92 2.23 4.14 -12.71
N HIS A 93 1.18 4.92 -12.46
CA HIS A 93 1.28 6.19 -11.76
C HIS A 93 0.01 6.43 -10.93
N PRO A 94 0.12 6.79 -9.64
CA PRO A 94 1.36 6.87 -8.86
C PRO A 94 1.93 5.49 -8.50
N ARG A 95 3.25 5.40 -8.36
CA ARG A 95 3.99 4.20 -7.89
C ARG A 95 3.92 4.12 -6.37
N SER A 96 3.13 3.19 -5.83
CA SER A 96 2.95 3.02 -4.39
C SER A 96 3.68 1.80 -3.85
N LEU A 97 4.63 2.00 -2.92
CA LEU A 97 5.50 0.97 -2.36
C LEU A 97 5.21 0.76 -0.87
N GLN A 98 5.04 -0.50 -0.44
CA GLN A 98 4.89 -0.81 0.99
C GLN A 98 6.21 -1.27 1.63
N LEU A 99 6.70 -0.55 2.64
CA LEU A 99 7.87 -0.91 3.44
C LEU A 99 7.48 -1.61 4.75
N TYR A 100 8.33 -2.54 5.18
CA TYR A 100 8.24 -3.20 6.48
C TYR A 100 9.59 -3.22 7.20
N GLY A 101 9.60 -2.84 8.47
CA GLY A 101 10.73 -3.03 9.37
C GLY A 101 10.40 -2.70 10.82
N VAL A 102 11.33 -3.07 11.72
CA VAL A 102 11.20 -2.88 13.18
C VAL A 102 12.37 -2.10 13.79
N ASN A 103 13.38 -1.79 12.98
CA ASN A 103 14.52 -0.98 13.41
C ASN A 103 14.40 0.39 12.74
N PRO A 104 14.22 1.49 13.49
CA PRO A 104 13.99 2.82 12.94
C PRO A 104 15.08 3.25 11.94
N SER A 105 16.35 3.03 12.28
CA SER A 105 17.48 3.40 11.41
C SER A 105 17.49 2.61 10.10
N ILE A 106 17.12 1.33 10.11
CA ILE A 106 17.06 0.52 8.88
C ILE A 106 15.87 0.96 8.00
N VAL A 107 14.73 1.32 8.59
CA VAL A 107 13.57 1.79 7.82
C VAL A 107 13.83 3.16 7.23
N GLU A 108 14.48 4.05 7.98
CA GLU A 108 14.96 5.37 7.52
C GLU A 108 15.94 5.23 6.33
N GLN A 109 16.94 4.34 6.42
CA GLN A 109 17.85 4.05 5.30
C GLN A 109 17.11 3.51 4.07
N ALA A 110 16.09 2.66 4.26
CA ALA A 110 15.27 2.17 3.15
C ALA A 110 14.44 3.30 2.51
N ALA A 111 13.91 4.23 3.29
CA ALA A 111 13.22 5.40 2.78
C ALA A 111 14.16 6.30 1.97
N HIS A 112 15.40 6.52 2.44
CA HIS A 112 16.43 7.23 1.67
C HIS A 112 16.69 6.56 0.32
N ILE A 113 16.87 5.24 0.29
CA ILE A 113 17.04 4.52 -0.99
C ILE A 113 15.85 4.75 -1.93
N VAL A 114 14.62 4.71 -1.41
CA VAL A 114 13.42 4.95 -2.23
C VAL A 114 13.38 6.37 -2.79
N VAL A 115 13.71 7.37 -1.98
CA VAL A 115 13.72 8.78 -2.37
C VAL A 115 14.88 9.09 -3.33
N ASP A 116 16.10 8.74 -2.95
CA ASP A 116 17.33 9.10 -3.66
C ASP A 116 17.42 8.44 -5.05
N GLU A 117 16.76 7.29 -5.23
CA GLU A 117 16.72 6.54 -6.50
C GLU A 117 15.38 6.67 -7.24
N ASP A 118 14.49 7.57 -6.81
CA ASP A 118 13.18 7.79 -7.43
C ASP A 118 12.38 6.48 -7.62
N MET A 119 12.32 5.65 -6.57
CA MET A 119 11.74 4.31 -6.69
C MET A 119 10.20 4.30 -6.54
N ALA A 120 9.61 5.32 -5.92
CA ALA A 120 8.18 5.37 -5.63
C ALA A 120 7.68 6.81 -5.42
N ASP A 121 6.40 7.03 -5.70
CA ASP A 121 5.71 8.31 -5.49
C ASP A 121 4.94 8.33 -4.16
N HIS A 122 4.72 7.16 -3.56
CA HIS A 122 4.03 6.98 -2.28
C HIS A 122 4.68 5.83 -1.47
N ILE A 123 4.87 6.05 -0.16
CA ILE A 123 5.35 5.01 0.76
C ILE A 123 4.25 4.64 1.76
N ASP A 124 3.84 3.38 1.77
CA ASP A 124 2.98 2.79 2.81
C ASP A 124 3.83 2.01 3.82
N LEU A 125 3.53 2.12 5.11
CA LEU A 125 4.23 1.40 6.17
C LEU A 125 3.37 0.24 6.70
N ASN A 126 3.90 -0.99 6.60
CA ASN A 126 3.21 -2.18 7.10
C ASN A 126 3.35 -2.34 8.61
N PHE A 127 2.23 -2.14 9.30
CA PHE A 127 2.05 -2.40 10.73
C PHE A 127 0.86 -3.33 10.99
N GLY A 128 0.53 -4.19 10.02
CA GLY A 128 -0.69 -5.00 10.05
C GLY A 128 -0.51 -6.50 9.85
N CYS A 129 0.66 -6.97 9.39
CA CYS A 129 0.87 -8.40 9.14
C CYS A 129 0.89 -9.21 10.45
N PRO A 130 -0.01 -10.19 10.64
CA PRO A 130 -0.10 -10.96 11.89
C PRO A 130 0.78 -12.22 11.89
N VAL A 131 1.45 -12.53 10.77
CA VAL A 131 2.13 -13.81 10.59
C VAL A 131 3.25 -13.97 11.62
N PRO A 132 3.39 -15.14 12.30
CA PRO A 132 4.35 -15.33 13.39
C PRO A 132 5.79 -14.94 13.08
N LYS A 133 6.24 -15.14 11.84
CA LYS A 133 7.61 -14.75 11.40
C LYS A 133 7.87 -13.24 11.47
N VAL A 134 6.80 -12.43 11.42
CA VAL A 134 6.81 -10.97 11.50
C VAL A 134 6.61 -10.53 12.95
N THR A 135 5.53 -11.00 13.59
CA THR A 135 5.15 -10.59 14.95
C THR A 135 6.12 -11.05 16.03
N ARG A 136 6.78 -12.22 15.90
CA ARG A 136 7.83 -12.66 16.84
C ARG A 136 9.06 -11.74 16.87
N ARG A 137 9.27 -10.93 15.84
CA ARG A 137 10.33 -9.90 15.80
C ARG A 137 9.84 -8.55 16.34
N GLY A 138 8.63 -8.50 16.91
CA GLY A 138 7.97 -7.29 17.36
C GLY A 138 7.43 -6.40 16.24
N GLY A 139 7.28 -6.91 15.02
CA GLY A 139 6.80 -6.15 13.87
C GLY A 139 5.36 -6.46 13.48
N GLY A 140 4.91 -5.87 12.37
CA GLY A 140 3.56 -6.09 11.84
C GLY A 140 2.51 -5.58 12.83
N SER A 141 1.46 -6.36 13.05
CA SER A 141 0.37 -5.97 13.97
C SER A 141 0.79 -5.81 15.44
N ALA A 142 1.97 -6.31 15.82
CA ALA A 142 2.50 -6.12 17.17
C ALA A 142 3.20 -4.77 17.38
N LEU A 143 3.55 -4.07 16.30
CA LEU A 143 4.33 -2.83 16.41
C LEU A 143 3.52 -1.66 16.99
N PRO A 144 2.24 -1.43 16.64
CA PRO A 144 1.46 -0.33 17.21
C PRO A 144 1.30 -0.39 18.74
N TRP A 145 1.43 -1.59 19.34
CA TRP A 145 1.46 -1.75 20.80
C TRP A 145 2.70 -1.12 21.46
N LYS A 146 3.81 -1.04 20.70
CA LYS A 146 5.05 -0.36 21.12
C LYS A 146 5.04 1.06 20.58
N THR A 147 4.18 1.89 21.16
CA THR A 147 3.86 3.25 20.68
C THR A 147 5.10 4.11 20.40
N ASP A 148 6.09 4.12 21.29
CA ASP A 148 7.33 4.87 21.09
C ASP A 148 8.09 4.44 19.81
N LEU A 149 8.26 3.12 19.63
CA LEU A 149 8.95 2.55 18.48
C LEU A 149 8.17 2.80 17.17
N TYR A 150 6.85 2.63 17.22
CA TYR A 150 5.94 2.90 16.11
C TYR A 150 6.03 4.36 15.66
N GLN A 151 5.91 5.31 16.59
CA GLN A 151 6.00 6.73 16.31
C GLN A 151 7.40 7.13 15.84
N GLU A 152 8.47 6.55 16.40
CA GLU A 152 9.83 6.82 15.96
C GLU A 152 10.04 6.41 14.49
N ILE A 153 9.58 5.22 14.09
CA ILE A 153 9.67 4.75 12.71
C ILE A 153 8.92 5.72 11.77
N ILE A 154 7.68 6.07 12.09
CA ILE A 154 6.88 6.98 11.25
C ILE A 154 7.56 8.34 11.13
N ARG A 155 7.96 8.97 12.25
CA ARG A 155 8.61 10.30 12.24
C ARG A 155 9.87 10.33 11.41
N ARG A 156 10.69 9.27 11.46
CA ARG A 156 11.92 9.19 10.65
C ARG A 156 11.61 9.05 9.17
N VAL A 157 10.67 8.18 8.79
CA VAL A 157 10.29 8.00 7.38
C VAL A 157 9.66 9.29 6.81
N VAL A 158 8.72 9.91 7.54
CA VAL A 158 8.10 11.18 7.12
C VAL A 158 9.15 12.26 6.89
N ARG A 159 10.13 12.40 7.80
CA ARG A 159 11.22 13.39 7.66
C ARG A 159 12.05 13.20 6.39
N VAL A 160 12.25 11.95 5.96
CA VAL A 160 12.99 11.62 4.73
C VAL A 160 12.15 11.92 3.49
N CYS A 161 10.86 11.62 3.52
CA CYS A 161 9.99 11.69 2.36
C CYS A 161 9.38 13.09 2.11
N GLU A 162 9.16 13.87 3.16
CA GLU A 162 8.53 15.19 3.08
C GLU A 162 9.26 16.17 2.15
N PRO A 163 10.61 16.33 2.21
CA PRO A 163 11.33 17.21 1.29
C PRO A 163 11.24 16.79 -0.19
N ALA A 164 10.98 15.51 -0.45
CA ALA A 164 10.80 14.95 -1.78
C ALA A 164 9.33 14.97 -2.25
N GLY A 165 8.40 15.46 -1.41
CA GLY A 165 6.98 15.48 -1.72
C GLY A 165 6.32 14.09 -1.76
N ILE A 166 6.96 13.07 -1.18
CA ILE A 166 6.43 11.69 -1.17
C ILE A 166 5.54 11.51 0.08
N PRO A 167 4.20 11.36 -0.07
CA PRO A 167 3.33 11.09 1.05
C PRO A 167 3.64 9.72 1.69
N VAL A 168 3.48 9.67 3.02
CA VAL A 168 3.66 8.46 3.82
C VAL A 168 2.33 8.06 4.46
N THR A 169 1.90 6.82 4.26
CA THR A 169 0.74 6.23 4.93
C THR A 169 1.12 5.05 5.79
N ALA A 170 0.18 4.57 6.59
CA ALA A 170 0.38 3.45 7.49
C ALA A 170 -0.81 2.49 7.45
N LYS A 171 -0.53 1.22 7.18
CA LYS A 171 -1.52 0.14 7.20
C LYS A 171 -1.39 -0.70 8.48
N PHE A 172 -2.40 -0.64 9.34
CA PHE A 172 -2.44 -1.37 10.62
C PHE A 172 -3.77 -2.13 10.82
N ARG A 173 -3.88 -2.84 11.95
CA ARG A 173 -5.11 -3.54 12.39
C ARG A 173 -5.74 -2.78 13.56
N VAL A 174 -6.98 -3.15 13.91
CA VAL A 174 -7.70 -2.65 15.10
C VAL A 174 -6.88 -2.84 16.38
N GLY A 175 -6.17 -3.97 16.48
CA GLY A 175 -5.33 -4.34 17.60
C GLY A 175 -4.52 -5.60 17.26
N ILE A 176 -3.81 -6.14 18.25
CA ILE A 176 -3.11 -7.43 18.11
C ILE A 176 -4.05 -8.61 18.42
N ASP A 177 -4.99 -8.42 19.33
CA ASP A 177 -6.09 -9.32 19.69
C ASP A 177 -7.26 -8.50 20.30
N ASP A 178 -8.35 -9.17 20.69
CA ASP A 178 -9.56 -8.52 21.18
C ASP A 178 -9.39 -7.82 22.54
N ALA A 179 -8.40 -8.22 23.34
CA ALA A 179 -8.09 -7.57 24.61
C ALA A 179 -7.15 -6.36 24.44
N HIS A 180 -6.51 -6.26 23.27
CA HIS A 180 -5.40 -5.35 23.02
C HIS A 180 -5.65 -4.52 21.74
N VAL A 181 -6.64 -3.63 21.82
CA VAL A 181 -7.04 -2.69 20.76
C VAL A 181 -6.14 -1.44 20.79
N THR A 182 -5.54 -1.07 19.66
CA THR A 182 -4.52 0.00 19.57
C THR A 182 -4.79 1.05 18.48
N PHE A 183 -5.82 0.89 17.65
CA PHE A 183 -5.99 1.74 16.47
C PHE A 183 -6.22 3.23 16.79
N HIS A 184 -6.86 3.56 17.91
CA HIS A 184 -7.06 4.95 18.32
C HIS A 184 -5.73 5.65 18.62
N GLU A 185 -4.85 4.97 19.36
CA GLU A 185 -3.53 5.48 19.73
C GLU A 185 -2.59 5.53 18.51
N ALA A 186 -2.67 4.50 17.65
CA ALA A 186 -1.90 4.44 16.41
C ALA A 186 -2.30 5.58 15.46
N ALA A 187 -3.60 5.85 15.30
CA ALA A 187 -4.10 6.93 14.46
C ALA A 187 -3.84 8.32 15.05
N GLY A 188 -3.94 8.47 16.38
CA GLY A 188 -3.76 9.74 17.09
C GLY A 188 -2.31 10.12 17.37
N GLY A 189 -1.33 9.33 16.93
CA GLY A 189 0.11 9.42 17.25
C GLY A 189 0.86 10.67 16.78
N GLY A 190 0.15 11.76 16.48
CA GLY A 190 0.65 13.12 16.36
C GLY A 190 0.02 14.02 17.43
N GLY A 191 0.53 13.96 18.66
CA GLY A 191 0.36 15.01 19.67
C GLY A 191 -1.01 15.12 20.34
N THR A 192 -1.04 14.96 21.67
CA THR A 192 -1.88 15.81 22.52
C THR A 192 -1.45 17.26 22.32
N GLY A 193 -2.05 17.92 21.33
CA GLY A 193 -1.69 19.26 20.89
C GLY A 193 -2.66 19.78 19.83
N ALA A 194 -3.91 20.02 20.26
CA ALA A 194 -4.90 20.94 19.69
C ALA A 194 -5.19 20.90 18.17
N ALA A 195 -6.40 20.46 17.82
CA ALA A 195 -7.32 21.26 17.01
C ALA A 195 -8.75 20.68 17.14
N GLN A 196 -9.55 21.34 17.97
CA GLN A 196 -10.95 21.62 17.63
C GLN A 196 -10.97 22.78 16.63
#